data_AF-A0A431L5R4-F1
#
_entry.id   AF-A0A431L5R4-F1
#
_cell.length_a   1.000
_cell.length_b   1.000
_cell.length_c   1.000
_cell.angle_alpha   90.00
_cell.angle_beta   90.00
_cell.angle_gamma   90.00
#
_symmetry.space_group_name_H-M   'P 1'
#
loop_
_entity.id
_entity.type
_entity.pdbx_description
1 polymer ?
#
loop_
_entity_poly.entity_id
_entity_poly.type
_entity_poly.pdbx_seq_one_letter_code
_entity_poly.pdbx_strand_id
1 'polypeptide(L)'
;MKNNSNQIIKRLVAGLLVTITVSAFVEPAAMAVISDPVTLNKLQQRKRDLLVKESDLLRTKDDLQKQVDDLRRINNDGSSQRQINDLCQSLDRTYSDLQKTQFDIRDVSTRMM
;
A
#
# COMPACT_ATOMS: atom_id res chain seq x y z
N MET A 1 -6.96 -48.82 3.77
CA MET A 1 -5.89 -48.01 3.17
C MET A 1 -6.33 -46.56 3.15
N LYS A 2 -5.43 -45.66 3.58
CA LYS A 2 -5.72 -44.29 4.03
C LYS A 2 -6.02 -43.33 2.87
N ASN A 3 -6.98 -42.46 3.15
CA ASN A 3 -7.58 -41.43 2.32
C ASN A 3 -6.59 -40.26 2.11
N ASN A 4 -6.06 -40.09 0.90
CA ASN A 4 -4.98 -39.13 0.59
C ASN A 4 -5.44 -37.88 -0.19
N SER A 5 -6.74 -37.59 -0.23
CA SER A 5 -7.26 -36.44 -1.02
C SER A 5 -7.22 -35.09 -0.30
N ASN A 6 -6.80 -35.03 0.97
CA ASN A 6 -6.85 -33.80 1.80
C ASN A 6 -5.52 -33.04 1.93
N GLN A 7 -4.48 -33.41 1.19
CA GLN A 7 -3.16 -32.77 1.28
C GLN A 7 -2.94 -31.64 0.26
N ILE A 8 -3.77 -31.55 -0.78
CA ILE A 8 -3.53 -30.60 -1.90
C ILE A 8 -4.10 -29.21 -1.61
N ILE A 9 -5.12 -29.07 -0.74
CA ILE A 9 -5.78 -27.78 -0.47
C ILE A 9 -5.06 -26.94 0.60
N LYS A 10 -4.14 -27.54 1.38
CA LYS A 10 -3.48 -26.86 2.52
C LYS A 10 -2.22 -26.06 2.18
N ARG A 11 -1.87 -25.87 0.90
CA ARG A 11 -0.63 -25.18 0.51
C ARG A 11 -0.80 -23.89 -0.31
N LEU A 12 -2.01 -23.32 -0.38
CA LEU A 12 -2.23 -22.05 -1.09
C LEU A 12 -2.12 -20.78 -0.23
N VAL A 13 -1.71 -20.88 1.04
CA VAL A 13 -1.64 -19.73 1.97
C VAL A 13 -0.19 -19.27 2.24
N ALA A 14 0.82 -19.90 1.64
CA ALA A 14 2.23 -19.69 1.99
C ALA A 14 3.02 -18.80 1.00
N GLY A 15 2.36 -17.93 0.22
CA GLY A 15 2.99 -17.37 -0.98
C GLY A 15 2.70 -15.91 -1.30
N LEU A 16 2.40 -15.04 -0.33
CA LEU A 16 2.33 -13.60 -0.60
C LEU A 16 3.11 -12.79 0.46
N LEU A 17 4.40 -13.12 0.59
CA LEU A 17 5.38 -12.17 1.08
C LEU A 17 5.61 -11.15 -0.04
N VAL A 18 4.80 -10.08 -0.05
CA VAL A 18 5.13 -8.88 -0.82
C VAL A 18 6.36 -8.27 -0.16
N THR A 19 7.54 -8.69 -0.62
CA THR A 19 8.79 -8.00 -0.30
C THR A 19 8.71 -6.64 -0.98
N ILE A 20 8.25 -5.62 -0.26
CA ILE A 20 8.44 -4.23 -0.68
C ILE A 20 9.94 -3.97 -0.53
N THR A 21 10.70 -4.30 -1.56
CA THR A 21 12.02 -3.71 -1.76
C THR A 21 11.79 -2.21 -1.85
N VAL A 22 12.12 -1.50 -0.77
CA VAL A 22 12.40 -0.07 -0.82
C VAL A 22 13.68 0.07 -1.63
N SER A 23 13.56 -0.04 -2.95
CA SER A 23 14.63 0.28 -3.86
C SER A 23 14.77 1.78 -3.84
N ALA A 24 15.73 2.25 -3.04
CA ALA A 24 16.37 3.54 -3.19
C ALA A 24 17.02 3.57 -4.59
N PHE A 25 16.24 3.82 -5.63
CA PHE A 25 16.75 4.08 -6.95
C PHE A 25 17.36 5.49 -6.95
N VAL A 26 18.67 5.50 -6.82
CA VAL A 26 19.53 6.54 -7.37
C VAL A 26 19.55 6.29 -8.89
N GLU A 27 18.98 7.19 -9.69
CA GLU A 27 19.47 7.42 -11.06
C GLU A 27 19.06 8.80 -11.60
N PRO A 28 19.96 9.51 -12.31
CA PRO A 28 19.78 10.89 -12.76
C PRO A 28 19.35 10.94 -14.23
N ALA A 29 18.24 11.60 -14.57
CA ALA A 29 18.03 12.01 -15.96
C ALA A 29 16.96 13.09 -16.10
N ALA A 30 17.36 14.15 -16.80
CA ALA A 30 16.58 15.24 -17.40
C ALA A 30 15.93 16.24 -16.42
N MET A 31 16.68 17.31 -16.13
CA MET A 31 16.16 18.52 -15.47
C MET A 31 15.35 19.35 -16.46
N ALA A 32 14.03 19.35 -16.31
CA ALA A 32 13.14 20.38 -16.82
C ALA A 32 13.05 21.50 -15.76
N VAL A 33 14.06 22.35 -15.73
CA VAL A 33 14.12 23.49 -14.80
C VAL A 33 12.84 24.33 -14.94
N ILE A 34 11.97 24.26 -13.94
CA ILE A 34 10.81 25.15 -13.86
C ILE A 34 11.33 26.57 -13.64
N SER A 35 11.23 27.39 -14.68
CA SER A 35 11.65 28.79 -14.66
C SER A 35 10.64 29.71 -13.96
N ASP A 36 9.41 29.24 -13.69
CA ASP A 36 8.38 30.03 -13.00
C ASP A 36 8.30 29.70 -11.49
N PRO A 37 8.67 30.64 -10.61
CA PRO A 37 8.63 30.45 -9.16
C PRO A 37 7.21 30.19 -8.63
N VAL A 38 6.15 30.65 -9.32
CA VAL A 38 4.76 30.38 -8.91
C VAL A 38 4.42 28.91 -9.14
N THR A 39 4.77 28.37 -10.31
CA THR A 39 4.58 26.95 -10.63
C THR A 39 5.40 26.05 -9.71
N LEU A 40 6.65 26.43 -9.40
CA LEU A 40 7.47 25.68 -8.45
C LEU A 40 6.86 25.64 -7.04
N ASN A 41 6.38 26.77 -6.52
CA ASN A 41 5.71 26.83 -5.22
C ASN A 41 4.43 25.96 -5.18
N LYS A 42 3.64 25.95 -6.26
CA LYS A 42 2.45 25.10 -6.36
C LYS A 42 2.81 23.61 -6.33
N LEU A 43 3.87 23.21 -7.03
CA LEU A 43 4.33 21.81 -7.03
C LEU A 43 4.92 21.41 -5.69
N GLN A 44 5.69 22.29 -5.03
CA GLN A 44 6.17 22.05 -3.67
C GLN A 44 5.02 21.87 -2.68
N GLN A 45 3.99 22.72 -2.75
CA GLN A 45 2.80 22.57 -1.92
C GLN A 45 2.12 21.22 -2.20
N ARG A 46 1.90 20.90 -3.47
CA ARG A 46 1.27 19.64 -3.87
C ARG A 46 2.06 18.43 -3.38
N LYS A 47 3.39 18.47 -3.46
CA LYS A 47 4.26 17.41 -2.93
C LYS A 47 4.09 17.24 -1.43
N ARG A 48 4.04 18.34 -0.65
CA ARG A 48 3.79 18.27 0.80
C ARG A 48 2.43 17.64 1.11
N ASP A 49 1.37 18.07 0.42
CA ASP A 49 0.02 17.53 0.63
C ASP A 49 -0.03 16.02 0.32
N LEU A 50 0.64 15.58 -0.74
CA LEU A 50 0.73 14.16 -1.10
C LEU A 50 1.54 13.34 -0.08
N LEU A 51 2.64 13.88 0.46
CA LEU A 51 3.42 13.22 1.50
C LEU A 51 2.63 13.05 2.81
N VAL A 52 1.84 14.06 3.19
CA VAL A 52 0.93 13.94 4.34
C VAL A 52 -0.09 12.84 4.08
N LYS A 53 -0.72 12.84 2.90
CA LYS A 53 -1.67 11.80 2.51
C LYS A 53 -1.04 10.40 2.51
N GLU A 54 0.19 10.25 2.01
CA GLU A 54 0.92 8.98 2.04
C GLU A 54 1.13 8.51 3.48
N SER A 55 1.54 9.40 4.39
CA SER A 55 1.73 9.07 5.80
C SER A 55 0.44 8.60 6.47
N ASP A 56 -0.69 9.25 6.19
CA ASP A 56 -1.99 8.86 6.75
C ASP A 56 -2.50 7.53 6.18
N LEU A 57 -2.26 7.27 4.89
CA LEU A 57 -2.58 5.99 4.26
C LEU A 57 -1.74 4.85 4.84
N LEU A 58 -0.45 5.07 5.11
CA LEU A 58 0.42 4.08 5.76
C LEU A 58 -0.09 3.73 7.16
N ARG A 59 -0.45 4.73 7.97
CA ARG A 59 -1.04 4.52 9.31
C ARG A 59 -2.33 3.72 9.21
N THR A 60 -3.23 4.12 8.31
CA THR A 60 -4.52 3.43 8.09
C THR A 60 -4.30 1.98 7.68
N LYS A 61 -3.33 1.71 6.79
CA LYS A 61 -2.98 0.36 6.35
C LYS A 61 -2.46 -0.47 7.53
N ASP A 62 -1.58 0.07 8.38
CA ASP A 62 -1.07 -0.65 9.55
C ASP A 62 -2.17 -0.93 10.58
N ASP A 63 -3.08 0.02 10.83
CA ASP A 63 -4.23 -0.15 11.73
C ASP A 63 -5.21 -1.22 11.22
N LEU A 64 -5.54 -1.19 9.92
CA LEU A 64 -6.42 -2.18 9.30
C LEU A 64 -5.78 -3.58 9.32
N GLN A 65 -4.47 -3.66 9.05
CA GLN A 65 -3.74 -4.92 9.07
C GLN A 65 -3.73 -5.53 10.47
N LYS A 66 -3.51 -4.70 11.49
CA LYS A 66 -3.62 -5.13 12.89
C LYS A 66 -5.02 -5.64 13.22
N GLN A 67 -6.08 -4.94 12.79
CA GLN A 67 -7.46 -5.39 13.01
C GLN A 67 -7.76 -6.73 12.32
N VAL A 68 -7.25 -6.95 11.10
CA VAL A 68 -7.38 -8.25 10.41
C VAL A 68 -6.70 -9.34 11.20
N ASP A 69 -5.48 -9.11 11.68
CA ASP A 69 -4.72 -10.08 12.45
C ASP A 69 -5.39 -10.40 13.79
N ASP A 70 -5.88 -9.38 14.48
CA ASP A 70 -6.60 -9.52 15.75
C ASP A 70 -7.90 -10.31 15.55
N LEU A 71 -8.70 -9.98 14.53
CA LEU A 71 -9.91 -10.73 14.20
C LEU A 71 -9.61 -12.17 13.82
N ARG A 72 -8.58 -12.42 13.01
CA ARG A 72 -8.19 -13.79 12.62
C ARG A 72 -7.75 -14.64 13.82
N ARG A 73 -7.14 -14.02 14.85
CA ARG A 73 -6.73 -14.73 16.08
C ARG A 73 -7.91 -15.15 16.94
N ILE A 74 -8.99 -14.35 16.97
CA ILE A 74 -10.16 -14.63 17.82
C ILE A 74 -11.28 -15.37 17.07
N ASN A 75 -11.27 -15.36 15.73
CA ASN A 75 -12.29 -15.96 14.86
C ASN A 75 -12.16 -17.50 14.76
N ASN A 76 -12.31 -18.19 15.88
CA ASN A 76 -12.16 -19.65 15.97
C ASN A 76 -13.31 -20.43 15.29
N ASP A 77 -14.50 -19.83 15.17
CA ASP A 77 -15.73 -20.45 14.68
C ASP A 77 -16.21 -19.89 13.34
N GLY A 78 -15.48 -18.92 12.76
CA GLY A 78 -15.85 -18.28 11.49
C GLY A 78 -16.90 -17.18 11.62
N SER A 79 -17.36 -16.84 12.83
CA SER A 79 -18.37 -15.80 13.08
C SER A 79 -17.98 -14.41 12.57
N SER A 80 -16.68 -14.07 12.58
CA SER A 80 -16.15 -12.79 12.10
C SER A 80 -15.69 -12.82 10.64
N GLN A 81 -15.99 -13.87 9.86
CA GLN A 81 -15.48 -13.99 8.48
C GLN A 81 -15.91 -12.83 7.57
N ARG A 82 -17.13 -12.31 7.75
CA ARG A 82 -17.61 -11.15 6.97
C ARG A 82 -16.79 -9.90 7.30
N GLN A 83 -16.56 -9.62 8.58
CA GLN A 83 -15.76 -8.48 9.03
C GLN A 83 -14.31 -8.58 8.53
N ILE A 84 -13.72 -9.78 8.54
CA ILE A 84 -12.39 -10.02 7.97
C ILE A 84 -12.38 -9.69 6.48
N ASN A 85 -13.38 -10.14 5.72
CA ASN A 85 -13.48 -9.84 4.30
C ASN A 85 -13.64 -8.32 4.05
N ASP A 86 -14.45 -7.64 4.85
CA ASP A 86 -14.66 -6.19 4.73
C ASP A 86 -13.37 -5.39 5.04
N LEU A 87 -12.62 -5.81 6.06
CA LEU A 87 -11.32 -5.24 6.38
C LEU A 87 -10.28 -5.52 5.30
N CYS A 88 -10.26 -6.74 4.73
CA CYS A 88 -9.40 -7.06 3.58
C CYS A 88 -9.73 -6.18 2.37
N GLN A 89 -11.02 -5.97 2.07
CA GLN A 89 -11.41 -5.07 0.99
C GLN A 89 -11.00 -3.62 1.26
N SER A 90 -11.05 -3.20 2.53
CA SER A 90 -10.59 -1.87 2.95
C SER A 90 -9.08 -1.74 2.77
N LEU A 91 -8.30 -2.76 3.15
CA LEU A 91 -6.85 -2.82 2.90
C LEU A 91 -6.53 -2.70 1.41
N ASP A 92 -7.21 -3.46 0.55
CA ASP A 92 -6.99 -3.41 -0.90
C ASP A 92 -7.20 -2.00 -1.46
N ARG A 93 -8.24 -1.30 -0.99
CA ARG A 93 -8.49 0.11 -1.36
C ARG A 93 -7.38 1.02 -0.86
N THR A 94 -6.96 0.87 0.40
CA THR A 94 -5.86 1.66 0.97
C THR A 94 -4.54 1.44 0.21
N TYR A 95 -4.22 0.20 -0.18
CA TYR A 95 -3.05 -0.10 -1.00
C TYR A 95 -3.14 0.54 -2.39
N SER A 96 -4.30 0.48 -3.04
CA SER A 96 -4.54 1.15 -4.33
C SER A 96 -4.34 2.67 -4.21
N ASP A 97 -4.89 3.29 -3.17
CA ASP A 97 -4.76 4.73 -2.93
C ASP A 97 -3.31 5.14 -2.59
N LEU A 98 -2.59 4.29 -1.85
CA LEU A 98 -1.18 4.49 -1.54
C LEU A 98 -0.34 4.45 -2.82
N GLN A 99 -0.54 3.43 -3.65
CA GLN A 99 0.17 3.29 -4.92
C GLN A 99 -0.08 4.50 -5.84
N LYS A 100 -1.33 4.95 -5.95
CA LYS A 100 -1.67 6.15 -6.71
C LYS A 100 -0.99 7.40 -6.15
N THR A 101 -1.01 7.57 -4.84
CA THR A 101 -0.36 8.72 -4.17
C THR A 101 1.16 8.71 -4.40
N GLN A 102 1.80 7.54 -4.37
CA GLN A 102 3.22 7.39 -4.68
C GLN A 102 3.55 7.72 -6.15
N PHE A 103 2.69 7.32 -7.09
CA PHE A 103 2.83 7.74 -8.49
C PHE A 103 2.70 9.26 -8.64
N ASP A 104 1.72 9.88 -7.99
CA ASP A 104 1.53 11.33 -8.02
C ASP A 104 2.75 12.07 -7.43
N ILE A 105 3.35 11.57 -6.32
CA ILE A 105 4.57 12.13 -5.73
C ILE A 105 5.74 12.05 -6.71
N ARG A 106 5.89 10.91 -7.41
CA ARG A 106 6.93 10.72 -8.41
C ARG A 106 6.74 11.69 -9.58
N ASP A 107 5.53 11.80 -10.14
CA ASP A 107 5.22 12.72 -11.23
C ASP A 107 5.50 14.18 -10.84
N VAL A 108 5.05 14.62 -9.66
CA VAL A 108 5.35 15.96 -9.15
C VAL A 108 6.85 16.17 -8.98
N SER A 109 7.58 15.17 -8.47
CA SER A 109 9.03 15.27 -8.30
C SER A 109 9.75 15.35 -9.64
N THR A 110 9.32 14.59 -10.65
CA THR A 110 9.86 14.67 -12.02
C THR A 110 9.60 16.03 -12.65
N ARG A 111 8.43 16.63 -12.42
CA ARG A 111 8.14 17.98 -12.94
C ARG A 111 8.98 19.07 -12.29
N MET A 112 9.41 18.88 -11.05
CA MET A 112 10.21 19.85 -10.29
C MET A 112 11.72 19.80 -10.62
N MET A 113 12.19 18.71 -11.24
CA MET A 113 13.57 18.57 -11.71
C MET A 113 13.70 19.25 -13.06
#